data_AF-A0A5N4DX82-F1
#
_entry.id   AF-A0A5N4DX82-F1
#
_cell.length_a   1.000
_cell.length_b   1.000
_cell.length_c   1.000
_cell.angle_alpha   90.00
_cell.angle_beta   90.00
_cell.angle_gamma   90.00
#
_symmetry.space_group_name_H-M   'P 1'
#
loop_
_entity.id
_entity.type
_entity.pdbx_description
1 polymer ?
#
loop_
_entity_poly.entity_id
_entity_poly.type
_entity_poly.pdbx_seq_one_letter_code
_entity_poly.pdbx_strand_id
1 'polypeptide(L)'
;MMLNAFLLRKQATADRARNLDEIGKVKRDVIVEYCQKFNHRMSHYALRGQIMAYCNSLRALLNHFPTFRDTFFMLGQPQEKKGLRDSKEGLEADPRSFQPRPRCLLSADGKIFLNLWFIPHPSEVLVMFKTLPEKAAFRALKLTLQLIASLHDIVAYLFSFAKLGNCPACFEFPLSPNPLRASELQELQNMIDSLQSPQDPTQVSQALLLRREVMFLQFDAAVRYLIRITVLRRYNTTYKGDVYVESALGGRSEEEGQEQLDNEAFVLFPWRAFLEDGGPFPLMSSSPDTLEYNMQLCLCRLSDRDLKVAHGELVGMQLLMEDVLLSNYHVIMEGSPGQQVTLDKNIQPDLSGVPGFRSQFQSSPKASELLGGPCNAVMSLALLRSFLVLWKQLEVLKEHWGRLKLRSQDINSLSFHKQFLELYRTDILYPSMKAIARRMGKEDEFEELIISSQSILPPRGSSEIEIKTQQLQKLLENLEIHMIQEVLRKVNRERALVVSEKSKERHTLPTDLWKHQVMKENFSVIRPQIVEKFIQRLLENYQDGGVEVCIEN
;
A
#
# COMPACT_ATOMS: atom_id res chain seq x y z
N MET A 1 -35.47 26.20 -10.59
CA MET A 1 -35.24 25.13 -11.60
C MET A 1 -36.07 23.87 -11.35
N MET A 2 -36.00 23.24 -10.16
CA MET A 2 -36.76 22.02 -9.85
C MET A 2 -38.29 22.19 -9.96
N LEU A 3 -38.83 23.27 -9.40
CA LEU A 3 -40.26 23.60 -9.48
C LEU A 3 -40.73 23.77 -10.94
N ASN A 4 -39.96 24.46 -11.78
CA ASN A 4 -40.29 24.66 -13.18
C ASN A 4 -40.24 23.34 -13.97
N ALA A 5 -39.25 22.47 -13.70
CA ALA A 5 -39.17 21.14 -14.31
C ALA A 5 -40.35 20.24 -13.90
N PHE A 6 -40.76 20.32 -12.63
CA PHE A 6 -41.95 19.62 -12.14
C PHE A 6 -43.23 20.15 -12.81
N LEU A 7 -43.41 21.47 -12.89
CA LEU A 7 -44.58 22.07 -13.53
C LEU A 7 -44.69 21.72 -15.01
N LEU A 8 -43.57 21.75 -15.74
CA LEU A 8 -43.51 21.35 -17.16
C LEU A 8 -43.83 19.86 -17.35
N ARG A 9 -43.25 18.97 -16.53
CA ARG A 9 -43.53 17.53 -16.61
C ARG A 9 -44.95 17.18 -16.21
N LYS A 10 -45.51 17.90 -15.22
CA LYS A 10 -46.91 17.78 -14.81
C LYS A 10 -47.86 18.23 -15.93
N GLN A 11 -47.53 19.30 -16.65
CA GLN A 11 -48.31 19.73 -17.82
C GLN A 11 -48.22 18.72 -18.98
N ALA A 12 -47.04 18.16 -19.25
CA ALA A 12 -46.86 17.13 -20.29
C ALA A 12 -47.54 15.78 -19.97
N THR A 13 -47.81 15.51 -18.69
CA THR A 13 -48.54 14.31 -18.24
C THR A 13 -50.01 14.59 -17.95
N ALA A 14 -50.49 15.83 -18.12
CA ALA A 14 -51.84 16.25 -17.75
C ALA A 14 -52.96 15.49 -18.50
N ASP A 15 -52.68 14.92 -19.68
CA ASP A 15 -53.64 14.10 -20.44
C ASP A 15 -53.78 12.66 -19.90
N ARG A 16 -52.85 12.19 -19.04
CA ARG A 16 -52.91 10.86 -18.37
C ARG A 16 -53.08 10.95 -16.84
N ALA A 17 -52.69 12.07 -16.23
CA ALA A 17 -52.52 12.22 -14.79
C ALA A 17 -53.81 12.55 -14.01
N ARG A 18 -54.83 11.69 -14.08
CA ARG A 18 -55.88 11.65 -13.04
C ARG A 18 -55.45 10.86 -11.80
N ASN A 19 -54.31 10.16 -11.85
CA ASN A 19 -53.87 9.22 -10.83
C ASN A 19 -52.82 9.84 -9.89
N LEU A 20 -53.08 9.84 -8.58
CA LEU A 20 -52.21 10.44 -7.55
C LEU A 20 -50.81 9.79 -7.51
N ASP A 21 -50.73 8.50 -7.82
CA ASP A 21 -49.47 7.74 -7.86
C ASP A 21 -48.54 8.18 -8.99
N GLU A 22 -49.07 8.56 -10.15
CA GLU A 22 -48.29 9.06 -11.27
C GLU A 22 -47.66 10.42 -10.94
N ILE A 23 -48.41 11.30 -10.26
CA ILE A 23 -47.91 12.58 -9.77
C ILE A 23 -46.83 12.34 -8.70
N GLY A 24 -47.02 11.36 -7.82
CA GLY A 24 -46.02 10.93 -6.85
C GLY A 24 -44.72 10.44 -7.51
N LYS A 25 -44.82 9.67 -8.60
CA LYS A 25 -43.67 9.22 -9.39
C LYS A 25 -42.94 10.38 -10.05
N VAL A 26 -43.66 11.30 -10.71
CA VAL A 26 -43.06 12.50 -11.32
C VAL A 26 -42.32 13.36 -10.29
N LYS A 27 -42.87 13.53 -9.08
CA LYS A 27 -42.18 14.22 -7.98
C LYS A 27 -40.87 13.52 -7.60
N ARG A 28 -40.91 12.20 -7.40
CA ARG A 28 -39.71 11.40 -7.07
C ARG A 28 -38.66 11.51 -8.16
N ASP A 29 -39.05 11.37 -9.43
CA ASP A 29 -38.12 11.43 -10.56
C ASP A 29 -37.44 12.81 -10.67
N VAL A 30 -38.19 13.89 -10.45
CA VAL A 30 -37.64 15.26 -10.44
C VAL A 30 -36.68 15.48 -9.27
N ILE A 31 -36.98 14.94 -8.09
CA ILE A 31 -36.10 15.00 -6.92
C ILE A 31 -34.81 14.21 -7.18
N VAL A 32 -34.93 12.98 -7.68
CA VAL A 32 -33.78 12.12 -8.01
C VAL A 32 -32.88 12.80 -9.05
N GLU A 33 -33.46 13.31 -10.14
CA GLU A 33 -32.69 14.01 -11.17
C GLU A 33 -32.00 15.28 -10.63
N TYR A 34 -32.68 16.04 -9.77
CA TYR A 34 -32.08 17.20 -9.13
C TYR A 34 -30.90 16.79 -8.24
N CYS A 35 -31.08 15.78 -7.39
CA CYS A 35 -30.02 15.28 -6.52
C CYS A 35 -28.83 14.77 -7.35
N GLN A 36 -29.07 14.05 -8.44
CA GLN A 36 -28.03 13.60 -9.35
C GLN A 36 -27.28 14.76 -10.01
N LYS A 37 -28.00 15.76 -10.55
CA LYS A 37 -27.38 16.96 -11.16
C LYS A 37 -26.62 17.80 -10.14
N PHE A 38 -27.16 17.96 -8.94
CA PHE A 38 -26.52 18.67 -7.84
C PHE A 38 -25.23 17.95 -7.43
N ASN A 39 -25.29 16.64 -7.20
CA ASN A 39 -24.12 15.84 -6.87
C ASN A 39 -23.05 15.94 -7.97
N HIS A 40 -23.43 15.78 -9.24
CA HIS A 40 -22.49 15.87 -10.36
C HIS A 40 -21.77 17.22 -10.41
N ARG A 41 -22.50 18.33 -10.27
CA ARG A 41 -21.92 19.68 -10.21
C ARG A 41 -21.02 19.85 -8.99
N MET A 42 -21.45 19.37 -7.82
CA MET A 42 -20.66 19.46 -6.61
C MET A 42 -19.35 18.67 -6.75
N SER A 43 -19.37 17.48 -7.34
CA SER A 43 -18.17 16.70 -7.61
C SER A 43 -17.20 17.45 -8.54
N HIS A 44 -17.70 18.16 -9.56
CA HIS A 44 -16.86 18.99 -10.44
C HIS A 44 -16.17 20.14 -9.70
N TYR A 45 -16.85 20.78 -8.76
CA TYR A 45 -16.26 21.84 -7.93
C TYR A 45 -15.30 21.27 -6.90
N ALA A 46 -15.65 20.14 -6.27
CA ALA A 46 -14.80 19.44 -5.32
C ALA A 46 -13.48 19.00 -5.95
N LEU A 47 -13.52 18.38 -7.13
CA LEU A 47 -12.30 17.98 -7.87
C LEU A 47 -11.40 19.18 -8.17
N ARG A 48 -11.96 20.30 -8.63
CA ARG A 48 -11.17 21.52 -8.88
C ARG A 48 -10.57 22.08 -7.59
N GLY A 49 -11.36 22.13 -6.51
CA GLY A 49 -10.88 22.59 -5.21
C GLY A 49 -9.71 21.75 -4.70
N GLN A 50 -9.77 20.43 -4.85
CA GLN A 50 -8.69 19.52 -4.46
C GLN A 50 -7.45 19.67 -5.34
N ILE A 51 -7.61 19.75 -6.66
CA ILE A 51 -6.50 20.03 -7.57
C ILE A 51 -5.81 21.35 -7.16
N MET A 52 -6.58 22.40 -6.88
CA MET A 52 -6.05 23.69 -6.40
C MET A 52 -5.30 23.53 -5.08
N ALA A 53 -5.84 22.77 -4.12
CA ALA A 53 -5.20 22.50 -2.83
C ALA A 53 -3.85 21.81 -3.00
N TYR A 54 -3.79 20.71 -3.76
CA TYR A 54 -2.53 20.01 -4.03
C TYR A 54 -1.53 20.86 -4.81
N CYS A 55 -1.96 21.62 -5.82
CA CYS A 55 -1.05 22.52 -6.54
C CYS A 55 -0.48 23.61 -5.63
N ASN A 56 -1.29 24.15 -4.71
CA ASN A 56 -0.83 25.17 -3.76
C ASN A 56 0.11 24.59 -2.71
N SER A 57 -0.19 23.41 -2.18
CA SER A 57 0.69 22.71 -1.25
C SER A 57 2.02 22.35 -1.92
N LEU A 58 1.99 21.81 -3.15
CA LEU A 58 3.20 21.53 -3.93
C LEU A 58 4.03 22.80 -4.18
N ARG A 59 3.40 23.94 -4.51
CA ARG A 59 4.10 25.23 -4.62
C ARG A 59 4.74 25.65 -3.30
N ALA A 60 4.03 25.51 -2.19
CA ALA A 60 4.55 25.84 -0.86
C ALA A 60 5.77 24.96 -0.52
N LEU A 61 5.70 23.65 -0.79
CA LEU A 61 6.83 22.73 -0.63
C LEU A 61 8.03 23.15 -1.49
N LEU A 62 7.80 23.43 -2.77
CA LEU A 62 8.85 23.83 -3.71
C LEU A 62 9.49 25.20 -3.38
N ASN A 63 8.75 26.11 -2.75
CA ASN A 63 9.31 27.41 -2.32
C ASN A 63 10.40 27.27 -1.25
N HIS A 64 10.40 26.19 -0.46
CA HIS A 64 11.48 25.88 0.48
C HIS A 64 12.76 25.39 -0.23
N PHE A 65 12.70 25.06 -1.53
CA PHE A 65 13.80 24.54 -2.33
C PHE A 65 13.87 25.20 -3.72
N PRO A 66 14.19 26.51 -3.81
CA PRO A 66 14.07 27.30 -5.04
C PRO A 66 14.93 26.78 -6.20
N THR A 67 16.18 26.37 -5.94
CA THR A 67 17.06 25.82 -6.98
C THR A 67 16.46 24.56 -7.62
N PHE A 68 15.86 23.70 -6.81
CA PHE A 68 15.24 22.46 -7.29
C PHE A 68 13.96 22.74 -8.08
N ARG A 69 13.12 23.65 -7.55
CA ARG A 69 11.91 24.13 -8.23
C ARG A 69 12.23 24.65 -9.63
N ASP A 70 13.21 25.54 -9.75
CA ASP A 70 13.53 26.24 -10.99
C ASP A 70 14.24 25.33 -12.01
N THR A 71 14.81 24.20 -11.56
CA THR A 71 15.47 23.22 -12.44
C THR A 71 14.47 22.22 -13.05
N PHE A 72 13.52 21.72 -12.26
CA PHE A 72 12.66 20.59 -12.67
C PHE A 72 11.24 21.02 -13.01
N PHE A 73 10.68 22.04 -12.36
CA PHE A 73 9.25 22.38 -12.44
C PHE A 73 8.98 23.64 -13.25
N MET A 74 7.80 23.66 -13.88
CA MET A 74 7.27 24.85 -14.54
C MET A 74 5.99 25.30 -13.84
N LEU A 75 6.03 26.51 -13.29
CA LEU A 75 4.86 27.11 -12.65
C LEU A 75 4.01 27.87 -13.69
N GLY A 76 2.73 27.53 -13.76
CA GLY A 76 1.75 28.26 -14.57
C GLY A 76 1.49 29.67 -14.04
N GLN A 77 1.19 30.59 -14.95
CA GLN A 77 0.88 32.00 -14.65
C GLN A 77 -0.62 32.28 -14.73
N PRO A 78 -1.12 33.34 -14.04
CA PRO A 78 -2.51 33.74 -14.16
C PRO A 78 -2.88 34.04 -15.62
N GLN A 79 -3.95 33.40 -16.11
CA GLN A 79 -4.49 33.62 -17.47
C GLN A 79 -3.48 33.32 -18.61
N GLU A 80 -2.57 32.38 -18.38
CA GLU A 80 -1.61 31.93 -19.39
C GLU A 80 -2.33 31.36 -20.63
N LYS A 81 -2.09 31.95 -21.81
CA LYS A 81 -2.69 31.48 -23.07
C LYS A 81 -1.96 30.22 -23.53
N LYS A 82 -2.72 29.14 -23.75
CA LYS A 82 -2.19 27.87 -24.27
C LYS A 82 -2.21 27.87 -25.80
N GLY A 83 -1.09 27.50 -26.40
CA GLY A 83 -0.92 27.46 -27.85
C GLY A 83 -0.97 26.03 -28.42
N LEU A 84 -0.76 25.89 -29.73
CA LEU A 84 -0.61 24.59 -30.42
C LEU A 84 0.60 23.77 -29.92
N ARG A 85 1.50 24.39 -29.16
CA ARG A 85 2.63 23.72 -28.50
C ARG A 85 2.24 23.06 -27.17
N ASP A 86 1.10 23.44 -26.60
CA ASP A 86 0.57 22.88 -25.36
C ASP A 86 -0.46 21.77 -25.63
N SER A 87 -0.43 21.22 -26.85
CA SER A 87 -1.25 20.11 -27.34
C SER A 87 -0.36 18.99 -27.88
N LYS A 88 -0.95 17.96 -28.50
CA LYS A 88 -0.23 16.76 -28.97
C LYS A 88 0.91 17.12 -29.93
N GLU A 89 0.74 18.16 -30.72
CA GLU A 89 1.70 18.66 -31.70
C GLU A 89 2.98 19.21 -31.03
N GLY A 90 2.94 19.53 -29.74
CA GLY A 90 4.11 19.88 -28.94
C GLY A 90 4.97 18.70 -28.49
N LEU A 91 4.48 17.46 -28.66
CA LEU A 91 5.23 16.24 -28.33
C LEU A 91 6.08 15.73 -29.50
N GLU A 92 5.90 16.26 -30.71
CA GLU A 92 6.73 15.89 -31.86
C GLU A 92 8.13 16.48 -31.69
N ALA A 93 9.10 15.63 -31.39
CA ALA A 93 10.50 16.02 -31.30
C ALA A 93 11.06 16.26 -32.70
N ASP A 94 11.31 17.53 -33.04
CA ASP A 94 12.13 17.87 -34.20
C ASP A 94 13.62 17.72 -33.82
N PRO A 95 14.37 16.77 -34.41
CA PRO A 95 15.77 16.54 -34.07
C PRO A 95 16.69 17.75 -34.40
N ARG A 96 16.17 18.77 -35.08
CA ARG A 96 16.90 20.00 -35.43
C ARG A 96 16.61 21.18 -34.51
N SER A 97 15.68 21.06 -33.55
CA SER A 97 15.34 22.15 -32.62
C SER A 97 15.09 21.66 -31.20
N PHE A 98 15.73 22.31 -30.21
CA PHE A 98 15.38 22.13 -28.80
C PHE A 98 14.00 22.75 -28.55
N GLN A 99 12.96 21.92 -28.56
CA GLN A 99 11.59 22.36 -28.26
C GLN A 99 11.42 22.49 -26.73
N PRO A 100 10.89 23.62 -26.22
CA PRO A 100 10.54 23.74 -24.81
C PRO A 100 9.40 22.79 -24.44
N ARG A 101 9.42 22.25 -23.22
CA ARG A 101 8.40 21.30 -22.73
C ARG A 101 6.99 21.96 -22.73
N PRO A 102 5.92 21.20 -23.04
CA PRO A 102 4.54 21.71 -22.99
C PRO A 102 4.19 22.30 -21.62
N ARG A 103 3.46 23.41 -21.60
CA ARG A 103 3.01 24.09 -20.38
C ARG A 103 1.59 23.65 -19.98
N CYS A 104 1.31 22.37 -20.15
CA CYS A 104 0.05 21.72 -19.75
C CYS A 104 0.34 20.33 -19.21
N LEU A 105 -0.44 19.88 -18.21
CA LEU A 105 -0.35 18.51 -17.71
C LEU A 105 -1.00 17.53 -18.69
N LEU A 106 -2.21 17.84 -19.15
CA LEU A 106 -3.01 17.06 -20.10
C LEU A 106 -3.42 17.94 -21.29
N SER A 107 -3.73 17.31 -22.42
CA SER A 107 -4.35 17.95 -23.58
C SER A 107 -5.70 18.59 -23.24
N ALA A 108 -6.17 19.52 -24.07
CA ALA A 108 -7.44 20.24 -23.84
C ALA A 108 -8.67 19.31 -23.77
N ASP A 109 -8.61 18.13 -24.39
CA ASP A 109 -9.63 17.08 -24.32
C ASP A 109 -9.44 16.08 -23.16
N GLY A 110 -8.34 16.22 -22.41
CA GLY A 110 -8.01 15.40 -21.25
C GLY A 110 -7.58 13.97 -21.56
N LYS A 111 -7.28 13.66 -22.83
CA LYS A 111 -6.99 12.29 -23.29
C LYS A 111 -5.52 11.96 -23.43
N ILE A 112 -4.67 12.97 -23.55
CA ILE A 112 -3.23 12.81 -23.81
C ILE A 112 -2.48 13.44 -22.66
N PHE A 113 -1.56 12.67 -22.07
CA PHE A 113 -0.58 13.16 -21.11
C PHE A 113 0.52 13.94 -21.83
N LEU A 114 0.83 15.13 -21.31
CA LEU A 114 1.77 16.05 -21.95
C LEU A 114 3.05 16.27 -21.12
N ASN A 115 2.90 16.63 -19.84
CA ASN A 115 4.06 16.97 -19.02
C ASN A 115 3.76 16.91 -17.50
N LEU A 116 4.44 16.00 -16.80
CA LEU A 116 4.30 15.85 -15.34
C LEU A 116 4.70 17.12 -14.57
N TRP A 117 5.70 17.83 -15.06
CA TRP A 117 6.42 18.86 -14.32
C TRP A 117 5.76 20.23 -14.38
N PHE A 118 4.62 20.35 -15.07
CA PHE A 118 3.84 21.59 -15.12
C PHE A 118 2.83 21.64 -13.97
N ILE A 119 2.89 22.71 -13.18
CA ILE A 119 1.96 22.96 -12.06
C ILE A 119 0.98 24.09 -12.44
N PRO A 120 -0.30 23.78 -12.72
CA PRO A 120 -1.28 24.75 -13.25
C PRO A 120 -1.64 25.81 -12.21
N HIS A 121 -1.71 27.09 -12.61
CA HIS A 121 -2.16 28.17 -11.72
C HIS A 121 -3.60 27.93 -11.25
N PRO A 122 -4.02 28.32 -10.02
CA PRO A 122 -5.39 28.09 -9.56
C PRO A 122 -6.46 28.66 -10.50
N SER A 123 -6.19 29.79 -11.17
CA SER A 123 -7.11 30.33 -12.18
C SER A 123 -7.26 29.46 -13.44
N GLU A 124 -6.21 28.71 -13.83
CA GLU A 124 -6.30 27.72 -14.91
C GLU A 124 -7.16 26.52 -14.49
N VAL A 125 -6.99 26.04 -13.26
CA VAL A 125 -7.78 24.91 -12.71
C VAL A 125 -9.27 25.23 -12.69
N LEU A 126 -9.66 26.47 -12.36
CA LEU A 126 -11.06 26.91 -12.35
C LEU A 126 -11.74 26.76 -13.72
N VAL A 127 -11.01 26.97 -14.81
CA VAL A 127 -11.54 26.90 -16.18
C VAL A 127 -11.18 25.61 -16.92
N MET A 128 -10.35 24.75 -16.31
CA MET A 128 -9.90 23.49 -16.88
C MET A 128 -11.08 22.61 -17.31
N PHE A 129 -11.03 22.13 -18.55
CA PHE A 129 -12.05 21.26 -19.18
C PHE A 129 -13.48 21.84 -19.21
N LYS A 130 -13.67 23.15 -19.01
CA LYS A 130 -15.00 23.78 -18.98
C LYS A 130 -15.75 23.66 -20.31
N THR A 131 -15.03 23.51 -21.43
CA THR A 131 -15.60 23.37 -22.78
C THR A 131 -15.99 21.93 -23.12
N LEU A 132 -15.60 20.95 -22.31
CA LEU A 132 -15.91 19.54 -22.57
C LEU A 132 -17.32 19.16 -22.06
N PRO A 133 -17.95 18.11 -22.64
CA PRO A 133 -19.15 17.52 -22.07
C PRO A 133 -18.94 17.11 -20.61
N GLU A 134 -19.98 17.24 -19.77
CA GLU A 134 -19.85 17.05 -18.31
C GLU A 134 -19.13 15.73 -17.93
N LYS A 135 -19.53 14.60 -18.53
CA LYS A 135 -18.90 13.29 -18.29
C LYS A 135 -17.43 13.21 -18.71
N ALA A 136 -17.03 13.92 -19.77
CA ALA A 136 -15.65 13.94 -20.24
C ALA A 136 -14.80 14.86 -19.35
N ALA A 137 -15.32 16.04 -19.00
CA ALA A 137 -14.70 16.95 -18.05
C ALA A 137 -14.50 16.28 -16.69
N PHE A 138 -15.48 15.49 -16.20
CA PHE A 138 -15.34 14.74 -14.96
C PHE A 138 -14.17 13.76 -14.99
N ARG A 139 -14.07 12.94 -16.04
CA ARG A 139 -12.99 11.97 -16.20
C ARG A 139 -11.62 12.65 -16.27
N ALA A 140 -11.53 13.72 -17.05
CA ALA A 140 -10.30 14.49 -17.20
C ALA A 140 -9.86 15.14 -15.86
N LEU A 141 -10.79 15.74 -15.11
CA LEU A 141 -10.51 16.29 -13.78
C LEU A 141 -10.07 15.20 -12.78
N LYS A 142 -10.70 14.03 -12.81
CA LYS A 142 -10.32 12.90 -11.94
C LYS A 142 -8.89 12.44 -12.24
N LEU A 143 -8.54 12.28 -13.52
CA LEU A 143 -7.18 11.92 -13.94
C LEU A 143 -6.16 13.00 -13.55
N THR A 144 -6.47 14.28 -13.77
CA THR A 144 -5.63 15.40 -13.32
C THR A 144 -5.37 15.34 -11.81
N LEU A 145 -6.41 15.10 -11.01
CA LEU A 145 -6.29 14.97 -9.57
C LEU A 145 -5.38 13.79 -9.18
N GLN A 146 -5.57 12.61 -9.79
CA GLN A 146 -4.75 11.42 -9.51
C GLN A 146 -3.26 11.65 -9.84
N LEU A 147 -2.96 12.30 -10.96
CA LEU A 147 -1.60 12.65 -11.37
C LEU A 147 -0.96 13.64 -10.38
N ILE A 148 -1.66 14.73 -10.07
CA ILE A 148 -1.13 15.80 -9.22
C ILE A 148 -1.00 15.34 -7.76
N ALA A 149 -1.97 14.59 -7.24
CA ALA A 149 -1.91 14.06 -5.88
C ALA A 149 -0.76 13.06 -5.72
N SER A 150 -0.55 12.16 -6.69
CA SER A 150 0.56 11.20 -6.65
C SER A 150 1.91 11.90 -6.74
N LEU A 151 2.05 12.86 -7.65
CA LEU A 151 3.26 13.68 -7.76
C LEU A 151 3.54 14.46 -6.48
N HIS A 152 2.50 15.09 -5.91
CA HIS A 152 2.60 15.83 -4.67
C HIS A 152 3.15 14.93 -3.55
N ASP A 153 2.56 13.77 -3.35
CA ASP A 153 2.92 12.85 -2.26
C ASP A 153 4.34 12.31 -2.43
N ILE A 154 4.77 12.01 -3.66
CA ILE A 154 6.16 11.63 -3.97
C ILE A 154 7.13 12.77 -3.62
N VAL A 155 6.84 14.00 -4.07
CA VAL A 155 7.72 15.16 -3.80
C VAL A 155 7.76 15.49 -2.31
N ALA A 156 6.61 15.47 -1.64
CA ALA A 156 6.48 15.69 -0.20
C ALA A 156 7.27 14.64 0.58
N TYR A 157 7.20 13.36 0.17
CA TYR A 157 8.02 12.30 0.74
C TYR A 157 9.52 12.56 0.56
N LEU A 158 9.98 12.85 -0.68
CA LEU A 158 11.39 13.08 -0.97
C LEU A 158 11.96 14.25 -0.16
N PHE A 159 11.21 15.33 -0.01
CA PHE A 159 11.61 16.47 0.80
C PHE A 159 11.61 16.17 2.28
N SER A 160 10.62 15.43 2.77
CA SER A 160 10.55 15.00 4.16
C SER A 160 11.73 14.08 4.49
N PHE A 161 11.99 13.07 3.66
CA PHE A 161 13.12 12.17 3.79
C PHE A 161 14.45 12.93 3.82
N ALA A 162 14.63 13.89 2.92
CA ALA A 162 15.84 14.68 2.89
C ALA A 162 15.98 15.62 4.11
N LYS A 163 14.88 16.13 4.67
CA LYS A 163 14.90 16.89 5.94
C LYS A 163 15.30 15.99 7.11
N LEU A 164 14.84 14.74 7.13
CA LEU A 164 15.21 13.75 8.15
C LEU A 164 16.72 13.45 8.12
N GLY A 165 17.34 13.33 6.95
CA GLY A 165 18.78 13.06 6.84
C GLY A 165 19.73 14.20 7.26
N ASN A 166 19.23 15.40 7.54
CA ASN A 166 20.07 16.59 7.75
C ASN A 166 20.21 17.00 9.22
N CYS A 167 21.40 16.77 9.77
CA CYS A 167 21.89 17.46 10.96
C CYS A 167 22.21 18.94 10.59
N PRO A 168 21.90 19.94 11.43
CA PRO A 168 22.10 21.37 11.11
C PRO A 168 23.54 21.76 10.74
N ALA A 169 24.54 20.95 11.12
CA ALA A 169 25.95 21.20 10.83
C ALA A 169 26.38 20.89 9.38
N CYS A 170 25.53 20.27 8.53
CA CYS A 170 25.91 19.88 7.17
C CYS A 170 25.60 20.91 6.08
N PHE A 171 25.04 22.07 6.41
CA PHE A 171 24.67 23.10 5.43
C PHE A 171 25.68 24.24 5.24
N GLU A 172 26.86 24.15 5.84
CA GLU A 172 27.98 25.03 5.52
C GLU A 172 28.93 24.38 4.49
N PHE A 173 28.41 23.98 3.34
CA PHE A 173 29.24 23.81 2.14
C PHE A 173 28.55 24.45 0.94
N PRO A 174 29.08 25.59 0.43
CA PRO A 174 28.67 26.10 -0.86
C PRO A 174 29.30 25.22 -1.95
N LEU A 175 28.51 24.89 -2.99
CA LEU A 175 28.87 24.21 -4.27
C LEU A 175 28.42 22.75 -4.43
N SER A 176 27.12 22.53 -4.65
CA SER A 176 26.52 21.86 -5.83
C SER A 176 25.07 21.43 -5.49
N PRO A 177 24.13 21.45 -6.45
CA PRO A 177 22.76 21.00 -6.19
C PRO A 177 22.78 19.50 -5.86
N ASN A 178 22.27 19.12 -4.70
CA ASN A 178 22.24 17.73 -4.20
C ASN A 178 21.90 16.70 -5.31
N PRO A 179 22.86 15.87 -5.77
CA PRO A 179 22.68 14.98 -6.92
C PRO A 179 21.63 13.88 -6.69
N LEU A 180 21.37 13.50 -5.42
CA LEU A 180 20.43 12.43 -5.05
C LEU A 180 18.95 12.76 -5.30
N ARG A 181 18.56 14.04 -5.20
CA ARG A 181 17.14 14.41 -5.45
C ARG A 181 16.86 14.59 -6.93
N ALA A 182 17.87 15.03 -7.66
CA ALA A 182 17.84 15.12 -9.11
C ALA A 182 17.77 13.74 -9.76
N SER A 183 18.48 12.74 -9.22
CA SER A 183 18.42 11.36 -9.71
C SER A 183 17.05 10.74 -9.51
N GLU A 184 16.41 10.89 -8.35
CA GLU A 184 15.07 10.33 -8.06
C GLU A 184 13.97 10.88 -8.97
N LEU A 185 13.98 12.19 -9.27
CA LEU A 185 13.03 12.76 -10.25
C LEU A 185 13.34 12.34 -11.69
N GLN A 186 14.62 12.18 -12.02
CA GLN A 186 15.03 11.67 -13.33
C GLN A 186 14.63 10.21 -13.49
N GLU A 187 14.74 9.39 -12.45
CA GLU A 187 14.23 8.01 -12.42
C GLU A 187 12.72 7.98 -12.58
N LEU A 188 12.00 8.91 -11.95
CA LEU A 188 10.55 9.05 -12.15
C LEU A 188 10.21 9.38 -13.61
N GLN A 189 10.98 10.27 -14.25
CA GLN A 189 10.82 10.57 -15.68
C GLN A 189 11.14 9.34 -16.55
N ASN A 190 12.25 8.66 -16.29
CA ASN A 190 12.65 7.44 -17.02
C ASN A 190 11.60 6.33 -16.88
N MET A 191 10.99 6.20 -15.70
CA MET A 191 9.88 5.27 -15.46
C MET A 191 8.68 5.61 -16.34
N ILE A 192 8.34 6.90 -16.50
CA ILE A 192 7.23 7.32 -17.36
C ILE A 192 7.56 7.09 -18.83
N ASP A 193 8.77 7.46 -19.26
CA ASP A 193 9.22 7.33 -20.65
C ASP A 193 9.32 5.88 -21.10
N SER A 194 9.56 4.96 -20.15
CA SER A 194 9.60 3.52 -20.40
C SER A 194 8.22 2.86 -20.44
N LEU A 195 7.12 3.54 -20.13
CA LEU A 195 5.78 2.93 -20.20
C LEU A 195 5.43 2.45 -21.62
N GLN A 196 4.55 1.45 -21.72
CA GLN A 196 4.02 1.00 -23.02
C GLN A 196 3.32 2.13 -23.77
N SER A 197 2.57 2.98 -23.06
CA SER A 197 1.99 4.21 -23.60
C SER A 197 2.26 5.39 -22.67
N PRO A 198 3.40 6.11 -22.83
CA PRO A 198 3.75 7.25 -21.98
C PRO A 198 2.80 8.44 -22.16
N GLN A 199 2.00 8.43 -23.23
CA GLN A 199 1.00 9.44 -23.54
C GLN A 199 -0.39 9.12 -22.97
N ASP A 200 -0.63 7.90 -22.47
CA ASP A 200 -1.91 7.55 -21.84
C ASP A 200 -1.92 8.04 -20.38
N PRO A 201 -2.73 9.05 -20.04
CA PRO A 201 -2.78 9.58 -18.67
C PRO A 201 -3.20 8.55 -17.64
N THR A 202 -3.94 7.50 -18.03
CA THR A 202 -4.36 6.43 -17.13
C THR A 202 -3.16 5.60 -16.71
N GLN A 203 -2.34 5.15 -17.66
CA GLN A 203 -1.12 4.38 -17.38
C GLN A 203 -0.12 5.17 -16.56
N VAL A 204 0.10 6.45 -16.91
CA VAL A 204 0.98 7.34 -16.14
C VAL A 204 0.46 7.50 -14.71
N SER A 205 -0.84 7.71 -14.53
CA SER A 205 -1.44 7.84 -13.18
C SER A 205 -1.28 6.57 -12.34
N GLN A 206 -1.43 5.39 -12.95
CA GLN A 206 -1.26 4.10 -12.27
C GLN A 206 0.21 3.88 -11.87
N ALA A 207 1.16 4.19 -12.76
CA ALA A 207 2.58 4.08 -12.46
C ALA A 207 3.02 5.01 -11.32
N LEU A 208 2.55 6.26 -11.33
CA LEU A 208 2.81 7.23 -10.25
C LEU A 208 2.19 6.79 -8.92
N LEU A 209 0.95 6.30 -8.94
CA LEU A 209 0.28 5.79 -7.74
C LEU A 209 1.06 4.60 -7.16
N LEU A 210 1.50 3.67 -8.01
CA LEU A 210 2.27 2.52 -7.60
C LEU A 210 3.64 2.90 -7.02
N ARG A 211 4.34 3.86 -7.63
CA ARG A 211 5.59 4.42 -7.09
C ARG A 211 5.35 5.03 -5.70
N ARG A 212 4.32 5.86 -5.55
CA ARG A 212 3.92 6.45 -4.26
C ARG A 212 3.67 5.37 -3.20
N GLU A 213 2.88 4.34 -3.53
CA GLU A 213 2.58 3.26 -2.58
C GLU A 213 3.82 2.50 -2.15
N VAL A 214 4.74 2.19 -3.07
CA VAL A 214 6.02 1.54 -2.74
C VAL A 214 6.84 2.39 -1.78
N MET A 215 6.96 3.71 -2.02
CA MET A 215 7.68 4.62 -1.12
C MET A 215 7.06 4.67 0.27
N PHE A 216 5.73 4.68 0.34
CA PHE A 216 5.00 4.73 1.61
C PHE A 216 5.12 3.42 2.38
N LEU A 217 4.99 2.28 1.70
CA LEU A 217 5.18 0.97 2.30
C LEU A 217 6.63 0.75 2.76
N GLN A 218 7.61 1.26 2.02
CA GLN A 218 9.01 1.21 2.42
C GLN A 218 9.24 1.97 3.72
N PHE A 219 8.70 3.19 3.83
CA PHE A 219 8.80 4.00 5.04
C PHE A 219 8.04 3.38 6.22
N ASP A 220 6.82 2.89 5.97
CA ASP A 220 6.02 2.17 6.97
C ASP A 220 6.80 1.01 7.58
N ALA A 221 7.35 0.14 6.73
CA ALA A 221 8.10 -1.03 7.15
C ALA A 221 9.39 -0.64 7.90
N ALA A 222 10.10 0.38 7.44
CA ALA A 222 11.30 0.86 8.10
C ALA A 222 11.01 1.43 9.49
N VAL A 223 9.97 2.27 9.63
CA VAL A 223 9.61 2.89 10.92
C VAL A 223 9.08 1.86 11.90
N ARG A 224 8.06 1.08 11.51
CA ARG A 224 7.36 0.16 12.42
C ARG A 224 8.23 -1.02 12.84
N TYR A 225 9.14 -1.47 11.99
CA TYR A 225 9.87 -2.71 12.23
C TYR A 225 11.35 -2.46 12.47
N LEU A 226 12.07 -1.88 11.51
CA LEU A 226 13.53 -1.75 11.62
C LEU A 226 13.94 -0.73 12.69
N ILE A 227 13.42 0.49 12.60
CA ILE A 227 13.75 1.60 13.50
C ILE A 227 13.26 1.28 14.91
N ARG A 228 12.02 0.79 15.07
CA ARG A 228 11.48 0.35 16.36
C ARG A 228 12.38 -0.69 17.04
N ILE A 229 12.81 -1.73 16.32
CA ILE A 229 13.67 -2.79 16.87
C ILE A 229 15.05 -2.21 17.26
N THR A 230 15.63 -1.38 16.41
CA THR A 230 16.95 -0.79 16.66
C THR A 230 16.94 0.15 17.86
N VAL A 231 15.90 0.98 18.02
CA VAL A 231 15.71 1.82 19.22
C VAL A 231 15.48 0.98 20.46
N LEU A 232 14.63 -0.05 20.39
CA LEU A 232 14.36 -0.94 21.52
C LEU A 232 15.63 -1.65 22.02
N ARG A 233 16.46 -2.16 21.09
CA ARG A 233 17.74 -2.80 21.42
C ARG A 233 18.74 -1.85 22.08
N ARG A 234 18.68 -0.56 21.72
CA ARG A 234 19.66 0.44 22.11
C ARG A 234 19.34 1.12 23.44
N TYR A 235 18.07 1.41 23.70
CA TYR A 235 17.65 2.22 24.85
C TYR A 235 16.73 1.49 25.82
N ASN A 236 16.28 0.26 25.51
CA ASN A 236 15.28 -0.45 26.32
C ASN A 236 14.01 0.40 26.56
N THR A 237 13.65 1.23 25.57
CA THR A 237 12.47 2.11 25.63
C THR A 237 11.53 1.85 24.45
N THR A 238 10.25 2.14 24.66
CA THR A 238 9.22 2.01 23.63
C THR A 238 9.33 3.15 22.62
N TYR A 239 9.68 2.80 21.38
CA TYR A 239 9.53 3.70 20.25
C TYR A 239 8.03 3.79 19.88
N LYS A 240 7.47 5.01 19.88
CA LYS A 240 6.05 5.28 19.56
C LYS A 240 5.88 5.90 18.17
N GLY A 241 6.89 5.82 17.30
CA GLY A 241 6.80 6.36 15.93
C GLY A 241 5.67 5.73 15.13
N ASP A 242 5.41 4.43 15.34
CA ASP A 242 4.38 3.62 14.68
C ASP A 242 2.97 4.24 14.74
N VAL A 243 2.62 4.87 15.87
CA VAL A 243 1.31 5.52 16.09
C VAL A 243 1.09 6.67 15.10
N TYR A 244 2.18 7.33 14.70
CA TYR A 244 2.14 8.46 13.78
C TYR A 244 2.23 8.04 12.32
N VAL A 245 2.66 6.80 12.03
CA VAL A 245 2.73 6.25 10.67
C VAL A 245 1.32 6.07 10.08
N GLU A 246 0.38 5.56 10.86
CA GLU A 246 -1.02 5.42 10.43
C GLU A 246 -1.66 6.77 10.11
N SER A 247 -1.34 7.80 10.90
CA SER A 247 -1.75 9.17 10.64
C SER A 247 -1.02 9.76 9.42
N ALA A 248 0.26 9.42 9.21
CA ALA A 248 1.09 9.87 8.07
C ALA A 248 0.60 9.38 6.72
N LEU A 249 0.20 8.11 6.68
CA LEU A 249 -0.13 7.41 5.43
C LEU A 249 -1.63 7.47 5.10
N GLY A 250 -2.40 8.29 5.81
CA GLY A 250 -3.81 8.51 5.56
C GLY A 250 -4.71 7.36 6.02
N GLY A 251 -4.41 6.76 7.17
CA GLY A 251 -5.35 5.95 7.96
C GLY A 251 -6.13 4.90 7.18
N ARG A 252 -5.49 4.16 6.26
CA ARG A 252 -6.08 2.94 5.72
C ARG A 252 -5.67 1.78 6.61
N SER A 253 -6.45 1.56 7.66
CA SER A 253 -6.38 0.33 8.42
C SER A 253 -6.89 -0.80 7.51
N GLU A 254 -5.96 -1.55 6.91
CA GLU A 254 -6.24 -2.83 6.26
C GLU A 254 -6.47 -3.95 7.31
N GLU A 255 -6.76 -3.59 8.57
CA GLU A 255 -6.99 -4.54 9.65
C GLU A 255 -8.42 -5.13 9.65
N GLU A 256 -9.36 -4.51 8.93
CA GLU A 256 -10.61 -5.18 8.56
C GLU A 256 -10.45 -5.69 7.13
N GLY A 257 -10.57 -6.99 6.95
CA GLY A 257 -10.31 -7.68 5.70
C GLY A 257 -10.92 -6.92 4.52
N GLN A 258 -10.09 -6.63 3.51
CA GLN A 258 -10.56 -6.28 2.19
C GLN A 258 -11.41 -7.45 1.68
N GLU A 259 -12.71 -7.44 2.00
CA GLU A 259 -13.68 -7.90 1.03
C GLU A 259 -13.40 -7.05 -0.21
N GLN A 260 -12.98 -7.71 -1.29
CA GLN A 260 -12.98 -7.10 -2.61
C GLN A 260 -14.41 -6.62 -2.85
N LEU A 261 -14.67 -5.35 -2.53
CA LEU A 261 -15.99 -4.77 -2.63
C LEU A 261 -16.38 -4.83 -4.10
N ASP A 262 -17.38 -5.66 -4.37
CA ASP A 262 -17.96 -5.83 -5.69
C ASP A 262 -18.38 -4.47 -6.25
N ASN A 263 -18.23 -4.26 -7.56
CA ASN A 263 -18.57 -2.96 -8.18
C ASN A 263 -20.04 -2.56 -7.94
N GLU A 264 -20.91 -3.54 -7.66
CA GLU A 264 -22.31 -3.30 -7.26
C GLU A 264 -22.44 -2.70 -5.85
N ALA A 265 -21.57 -3.04 -4.90
CA ALA A 265 -21.62 -2.50 -3.53
C ALA A 265 -21.34 -0.99 -3.51
N PHE A 266 -20.48 -0.49 -4.39
CA PHE A 266 -20.24 0.96 -4.60
C PHE A 266 -21.48 1.71 -5.10
N VAL A 267 -22.33 1.04 -5.88
CA VAL A 267 -23.58 1.61 -6.40
C VAL A 267 -24.68 1.60 -5.33
N LEU A 268 -24.72 0.55 -4.50
CA LEU A 268 -25.75 0.34 -3.48
C LEU A 268 -25.50 1.12 -2.19
N PHE A 269 -24.25 1.30 -1.77
CA PHE A 269 -23.88 1.93 -0.50
C PHE A 269 -22.85 3.07 -0.67
N PRO A 270 -23.12 4.09 -1.50
CA PRO A 270 -22.16 5.15 -1.81
C PRO A 270 -21.73 5.99 -0.59
N TRP A 271 -22.48 5.95 0.52
CA TRP A 271 -22.12 6.61 1.77
C TRP A 271 -21.06 5.88 2.61
N ARG A 272 -20.82 4.57 2.38
CA ARG A 272 -19.73 3.85 3.07
C ARG A 272 -18.37 4.21 2.45
N ALA A 273 -18.29 4.25 1.12
CA ALA A 273 -17.16 4.83 0.40
C ALA A 273 -16.88 6.30 0.79
N PHE A 274 -17.92 7.04 1.19
CA PHE A 274 -17.84 8.43 1.63
C PHE A 274 -17.12 8.61 2.98
N LEU A 275 -17.25 7.63 3.89
CA LEU A 275 -16.60 7.65 5.20
C LEU A 275 -15.17 7.10 5.12
N GLU A 276 -14.92 6.11 4.27
CA GLU A 276 -13.60 5.51 4.09
C GLU A 276 -12.63 6.38 3.27
N ASP A 277 -13.13 7.23 2.36
CA ASP A 277 -12.32 7.98 1.40
C ASP A 277 -12.32 9.52 1.63
N GLY A 278 -12.47 9.96 2.88
CA GLY A 278 -12.05 11.32 3.32
C GLY A 278 -13.13 12.35 3.67
N GLY A 279 -14.31 11.93 4.12
CA GLY A 279 -15.23 12.79 4.88
C GLY A 279 -16.56 13.13 4.17
N PRO A 280 -17.33 14.10 4.67
CA PRO A 280 -18.75 14.27 4.36
C PRO A 280 -19.05 14.82 2.94
N PHE A 281 -18.10 14.76 2.01
CA PHE A 281 -18.29 15.11 0.60
C PHE A 281 -17.65 14.04 -0.30
N PRO A 282 -18.31 13.66 -1.41
CA PRO A 282 -17.80 12.59 -2.25
C PRO A 282 -16.50 13.08 -2.89
N LEU A 283 -15.43 12.30 -2.69
CA LEU A 283 -14.08 12.45 -3.26
C LEU A 283 -13.10 13.35 -2.49
N MET A 284 -13.33 13.78 -1.26
CA MET A 284 -12.33 14.58 -0.52
C MET A 284 -11.07 13.75 -0.24
N SER A 285 -9.99 13.94 -1.00
CA SER A 285 -8.69 13.38 -0.62
C SER A 285 -8.24 13.91 0.75
N SER A 286 -7.47 13.11 1.49
CA SER A 286 -6.80 13.53 2.73
C SER A 286 -6.08 14.87 2.54
N SER A 287 -6.12 15.74 3.56
CA SER A 287 -5.44 17.04 3.53
C SER A 287 -3.98 16.89 3.07
N PRO A 288 -3.52 17.63 2.06
CA PRO A 288 -2.17 17.48 1.50
C PRO A 288 -1.06 17.82 2.51
N ASP A 289 -1.37 18.58 3.57
CA ASP A 289 -0.34 19.21 4.40
C ASP A 289 0.15 18.36 5.59
N THR A 290 -0.34 17.13 5.76
CA THR A 290 -0.01 16.33 6.96
C THR A 290 1.17 15.37 6.79
N LEU A 291 1.58 15.04 5.55
CA LEU A 291 2.60 14.01 5.33
C LEU A 291 3.96 14.37 5.95
N GLU A 292 4.47 15.57 5.66
CA GLU A 292 5.76 16.03 6.21
C GLU A 292 5.74 16.03 7.74
N TYR A 293 4.70 16.63 8.31
CA TYR A 293 4.52 16.73 9.75
C TYR A 293 4.48 15.34 10.41
N ASN A 294 3.71 14.41 9.83
CA ASN A 294 3.57 13.07 10.39
C ASN A 294 4.84 12.23 10.24
N MET A 295 5.56 12.33 9.10
CA MET A 295 6.87 11.69 8.93
C MET A 295 7.89 12.23 9.94
N GLN A 296 7.88 13.54 10.23
CA GLN A 296 8.72 14.14 11.26
C GLN A 296 8.32 13.66 12.66
N LEU A 297 7.03 13.56 12.97
CA LEU A 297 6.55 13.02 14.25
C LEU A 297 6.99 11.58 14.50
N CYS A 298 7.14 10.77 13.45
CA CYS A 298 7.69 9.42 13.59
C CYS A 298 9.10 9.47 14.19
N LEU A 299 9.91 10.46 13.85
CA LEU A 299 11.34 10.52 14.21
C LEU A 299 11.70 11.61 15.22
N CYS A 300 10.73 12.42 15.68
CA CYS A 300 10.96 13.62 16.51
C CYS A 300 11.54 13.35 17.91
N ARG A 301 11.53 12.10 18.38
CA ARG A 301 12.08 11.69 19.67
C ARG A 301 13.47 11.04 19.58
N LEU A 302 14.05 10.97 18.39
CA LEU A 302 15.38 10.40 18.17
C LEU A 302 16.46 11.46 18.38
N SER A 303 17.56 11.09 19.02
CA SER A 303 18.75 11.94 19.05
C SER A 303 19.38 12.03 17.65
N ASP A 304 20.21 13.03 17.37
CA ASP A 304 20.91 13.16 16.07
C ASP A 304 21.68 11.88 15.68
N ARG A 305 22.21 11.17 16.68
CA ARG A 305 22.89 9.89 16.47
C ARG A 305 21.91 8.79 16.06
N ASP A 306 20.76 8.71 16.71
CA ASP A 306 19.73 7.70 16.39
C ASP A 306 19.02 7.99 15.09
N LEU A 307 18.94 9.25 14.71
CA LEU A 307 18.40 9.70 13.43
C LEU A 307 19.29 9.23 12.28
N LYS A 308 20.62 9.26 12.44
CA LYS A 308 21.56 8.64 11.50
C LYS A 308 21.40 7.12 11.40
N VAL A 309 21.12 6.46 12.52
CA VAL A 309 20.86 5.01 12.54
C VAL A 309 19.55 4.70 11.82
N ALA A 310 18.48 5.45 12.10
CA ALA A 310 17.21 5.32 11.41
C ALA A 310 17.32 5.56 9.89
N HIS A 311 18.13 6.54 9.49
CA HIS A 311 18.47 6.74 8.08
C HIS A 311 19.22 5.53 7.50
N GLY A 312 20.15 4.94 8.25
CA GLY A 312 20.82 3.70 7.87
C GLY A 312 19.85 2.52 7.66
N GLU A 313 18.84 2.38 8.52
CA GLU A 313 17.79 1.35 8.36
C GLU A 313 16.94 1.59 7.10
N LEU A 314 16.58 2.85 6.81
CA LEU A 314 15.86 3.23 5.58
C LEU A 314 16.68 2.93 4.31
N VAL A 315 17.99 3.18 4.34
CA VAL A 315 18.89 2.83 3.23
C VAL A 315 19.06 1.30 3.13
N GLY A 316 19.16 0.59 4.25
CA GLY A 316 19.20 -0.87 4.27
C GLY A 316 17.95 -1.49 3.65
N MET A 317 16.78 -0.89 3.91
CA MET A 317 15.51 -1.26 3.29
C MET A 317 15.55 -1.11 1.76
N GLN A 318 16.12 0.00 1.27
CA GLN A 318 16.28 0.26 -0.16
C GLN A 318 17.18 -0.81 -0.82
N LEU A 319 18.31 -1.15 -0.19
CA LEU A 319 19.23 -2.18 -0.70
C LEU A 319 18.58 -3.56 -0.74
N LEU A 320 17.76 -3.89 0.27
CA LEU A 320 17.02 -5.15 0.26
C LEU A 320 15.99 -5.20 -0.88
N MET A 321 15.31 -4.08 -1.14
CA MET A 321 14.39 -3.97 -2.27
C MET A 321 15.11 -4.14 -3.62
N GLU A 322 16.31 -3.60 -3.77
CA GLU A 322 17.16 -3.81 -4.95
C GLU A 322 17.57 -5.29 -5.11
N ASP A 323 17.93 -5.98 -4.03
CA ASP A 323 18.23 -7.42 -4.05
C ASP A 323 17.01 -8.27 -4.43
N VAL A 324 15.81 -7.90 -3.95
CA VAL A 324 14.55 -8.54 -4.34
C VAL A 324 14.29 -8.39 -5.85
N LEU A 325 14.60 -7.22 -6.43
CA LEU A 325 14.52 -7.06 -7.88
C LEU A 325 15.52 -7.97 -8.59
N LEU A 326 16.80 -7.93 -8.20
CA LEU A 326 17.89 -8.69 -8.84
C LEU A 326 17.65 -10.21 -8.79
N SER A 327 17.25 -10.73 -7.63
CA SER A 327 16.97 -12.16 -7.45
C SER A 327 15.83 -12.66 -8.35
N ASN A 328 14.82 -11.83 -8.63
CA ASN A 328 13.72 -12.23 -9.51
C ASN A 328 14.12 -12.25 -11.00
N TYR A 329 15.05 -11.40 -11.43
CA TYR A 329 15.55 -11.44 -12.82
C TYR A 329 16.37 -12.70 -13.12
N HIS A 330 17.15 -13.19 -12.15
CA HIS A 330 17.91 -14.43 -12.30
C HIS A 330 16.99 -15.66 -12.49
N VAL A 331 15.85 -15.70 -11.81
CA VAL A 331 14.85 -16.77 -11.96
C VAL A 331 14.16 -16.74 -13.33
N ILE A 332 13.94 -15.56 -13.91
CA ILE A 332 13.29 -15.41 -15.24
C ILE A 332 14.26 -15.78 -16.38
N MET A 333 15.55 -15.51 -16.23
CA MET A 333 16.55 -15.78 -17.26
C MET A 333 16.98 -17.26 -17.31
N GLU A 334 16.90 -18.00 -16.19
CA GLU A 334 17.10 -19.46 -16.17
C GLU A 334 15.91 -20.26 -16.73
N GLY A 335 14.77 -19.61 -17.00
CA GLY A 335 13.54 -20.23 -17.50
C GLY A 335 13.42 -20.38 -19.03
N SER A 336 14.38 -19.89 -19.82
CA SER A 336 14.35 -20.04 -21.29
C SER A 336 15.24 -21.21 -21.77
N PRO A 337 14.68 -22.32 -22.29
CA PRO A 337 15.48 -23.37 -22.89
C PRO A 337 15.88 -22.96 -24.31
N GLY A 338 17.18 -22.81 -24.54
CA GLY A 338 17.75 -22.91 -25.89
C GLY A 338 18.49 -21.69 -26.40
N GLN A 339 19.69 -21.45 -25.89
CA GLN A 339 20.87 -21.19 -26.73
C GLN A 339 22.14 -21.41 -25.91
N GLN A 340 22.72 -22.59 -26.05
CA GLN A 340 24.08 -22.86 -25.61
C GLN A 340 25.03 -21.97 -26.41
N VAL A 341 25.57 -20.93 -25.78
CA VAL A 341 26.83 -20.33 -26.21
C VAL A 341 27.84 -20.68 -25.12
N THR A 342 28.69 -21.64 -25.45
CA THR A 342 29.93 -21.95 -24.74
C THR A 342 30.72 -20.67 -24.52
N LEU A 343 30.92 -20.29 -23.25
CA LEU A 343 31.99 -19.37 -22.88
C LEU A 343 32.83 -19.99 -21.78
N ASP A 344 34.12 -20.07 -22.08
CA ASP A 344 35.14 -20.86 -21.42
C ASP A 344 35.29 -20.62 -19.92
N LYS A 345 35.56 -21.73 -19.24
CA LYS A 345 36.12 -21.78 -17.89
C LYS A 345 37.50 -21.13 -17.91
N ASN A 346 37.76 -20.18 -17.01
CA ASN A 346 39.03 -19.94 -16.30
C ASN A 346 39.23 -18.44 -16.02
N ILE A 347 38.62 -17.89 -14.96
CA ILE A 347 39.24 -16.81 -14.17
C ILE A 347 38.77 -16.97 -12.71
N GLN A 348 39.64 -17.48 -11.84
CA GLN A 348 39.54 -17.22 -10.40
C GLN A 348 39.99 -15.78 -10.13
N PRO A 349 39.35 -15.03 -9.21
CA PRO A 349 39.97 -13.91 -8.55
C PRO A 349 40.37 -14.30 -7.13
N ASP A 350 41.69 -14.28 -6.93
CA ASP A 350 42.42 -14.45 -5.69
C ASP A 350 42.00 -13.39 -4.65
N LEU A 351 41.60 -13.81 -3.45
CA LEU A 351 41.34 -12.93 -2.31
C LEU A 351 42.66 -12.62 -1.58
N SER A 352 43.34 -11.54 -1.93
CA SER A 352 44.21 -10.84 -0.99
C SER A 352 44.54 -9.42 -1.43
N GLY A 353 44.22 -8.45 -0.57
CA GLY A 353 44.64 -7.05 -0.74
C GLY A 353 43.58 -6.06 -0.29
N VAL A 354 43.69 -5.57 0.94
CA VAL A 354 42.95 -4.39 1.42
C VAL A 354 43.42 -3.16 0.66
N PRO A 355 42.50 -2.31 0.16
CA PRO A 355 42.68 -0.88 0.40
C PRO A 355 41.37 -0.13 0.74
N GLY A 356 41.43 0.65 1.82
CA GLY A 356 40.89 2.00 1.94
C GLY A 356 39.40 2.26 1.65
N PHE A 357 38.62 2.46 2.71
CA PHE A 357 37.31 3.11 2.70
C PHE A 357 37.35 4.41 1.86
N ARG A 358 36.85 4.34 0.63
CA ARG A 358 36.41 5.49 -0.17
C ARG A 358 34.98 5.23 -0.58
N SER A 359 34.10 6.18 -0.26
CA SER A 359 32.68 6.16 -0.57
C SER A 359 32.47 6.14 -2.09
N GLN A 360 32.34 4.95 -2.66
CA GLN A 360 32.00 4.72 -4.06
C GLN A 360 30.50 4.42 -4.14
N PHE A 361 29.67 5.39 -3.71
CA PHE A 361 28.23 5.37 -3.92
C PHE A 361 27.95 5.89 -5.33
N GLN A 362 28.24 5.04 -6.31
CA GLN A 362 27.61 5.11 -7.61
C GLN A 362 26.75 3.85 -7.68
N SER A 363 25.46 4.03 -7.92
CA SER A 363 24.61 2.95 -8.43
C SER A 363 25.38 2.23 -9.53
N SER A 364 25.66 0.95 -9.33
CA SER A 364 26.36 0.13 -10.31
C SER A 364 25.66 0.27 -11.68
N PRO A 365 26.38 0.66 -12.75
CA PRO A 365 25.79 0.79 -14.09
C PRO A 365 25.10 -0.50 -14.56
N LYS A 366 25.57 -1.66 -14.07
CA LYS A 366 25.07 -2.98 -14.45
C LYS A 366 23.64 -3.26 -13.96
N ALA A 367 23.20 -2.66 -12.85
CA ALA A 367 21.81 -2.83 -12.39
C ALA A 367 20.83 -1.98 -13.24
N SER A 368 21.27 -0.81 -13.70
CA SER A 368 20.47 0.07 -14.56
C SER A 368 20.32 -0.47 -15.99
N GLU A 369 21.33 -1.16 -16.53
CA GLU A 369 21.27 -1.74 -17.89
C GLU A 369 20.39 -3.00 -17.96
N LEU A 370 20.33 -3.81 -16.88
CA LEU A 370 19.47 -4.99 -16.80
C LEU A 370 17.98 -4.65 -16.65
N LEU A 371 17.66 -3.44 -16.16
CA LEU A 371 16.28 -2.95 -16.01
C LEU A 371 15.66 -2.36 -17.31
N GLY A 372 16.43 -2.27 -18.40
CA GLY A 372 16.08 -1.52 -19.62
C GLY A 372 15.05 -2.17 -20.55
N GLY A 373 13.87 -2.52 -20.06
CA GLY A 373 12.72 -2.94 -20.87
C GLY A 373 11.47 -2.11 -20.54
N PRO A 374 10.63 -1.74 -21.53
CA PRO A 374 9.45 -0.90 -21.29
C PRO A 374 8.37 -1.53 -20.38
N CYS A 375 8.32 -2.86 -20.27
CA CYS A 375 7.46 -3.55 -19.30
C CYS A 375 8.04 -3.62 -17.89
N ASN A 376 9.30 -3.21 -17.69
CA ASN A 376 10.08 -3.67 -16.55
C ASN A 376 9.91 -2.81 -15.29
N ALA A 377 9.71 -1.50 -15.44
CA ALA A 377 9.62 -0.59 -14.29
C ALA A 377 8.31 -0.77 -13.50
N VAL A 378 7.16 -0.85 -14.18
CA VAL A 378 5.86 -1.07 -13.53
C VAL A 378 5.79 -2.46 -12.90
N MET A 379 6.28 -3.49 -13.58
CA MET A 379 6.36 -4.84 -13.02
C MET A 379 7.29 -4.91 -11.80
N SER A 380 8.43 -4.22 -11.85
CA SER A 380 9.35 -4.08 -10.70
C SER A 380 8.65 -3.42 -9.52
N LEU A 381 7.96 -2.29 -9.73
CA LEU A 381 7.20 -1.63 -8.67
C LEU A 381 6.07 -2.49 -8.11
N ALA A 382 5.38 -3.27 -8.97
CA ALA A 382 4.32 -4.19 -8.53
C ALA A 382 4.88 -5.34 -7.68
N LEU A 383 6.06 -5.86 -8.06
CA LEU A 383 6.78 -6.85 -7.28
C LEU A 383 7.19 -6.29 -5.92
N LEU A 384 7.78 -5.09 -5.89
CA LEU A 384 8.15 -4.42 -4.65
C LEU A 384 6.96 -4.16 -3.75
N ARG A 385 5.84 -3.68 -4.31
CA ARG A 385 4.59 -3.51 -3.56
C ARG A 385 4.16 -4.84 -2.94
N SER A 386 4.13 -5.91 -3.71
CA SER A 386 3.74 -7.25 -3.24
C SER A 386 4.65 -7.77 -2.13
N PHE A 387 5.96 -7.58 -2.29
CA PHE A 387 6.96 -7.94 -1.27
C PHE A 387 6.79 -7.14 0.02
N LEU A 388 6.57 -5.83 -0.07
CA LEU A 388 6.39 -4.98 1.10
C LEU A 388 5.08 -5.28 1.84
N VAL A 389 4.01 -5.59 1.10
CA VAL A 389 2.73 -6.06 1.69
C VAL A 389 2.94 -7.40 2.39
N LEU A 390 3.63 -8.35 1.76
CA LEU A 390 3.98 -9.63 2.39
C LEU A 390 4.76 -9.41 3.70
N TRP A 391 5.73 -8.50 3.70
CA TRP A 391 6.50 -8.19 4.90
C TRP A 391 5.63 -7.54 5.97
N LYS A 392 4.79 -6.57 5.62
CA LYS A 392 3.84 -5.97 6.57
C LYS A 392 2.93 -7.03 7.20
N GLN A 393 2.34 -7.91 6.40
CA GLN A 393 1.51 -9.02 6.89
C GLN A 393 2.29 -9.94 7.83
N LEU A 394 3.52 -10.29 7.47
CA LEU A 394 4.40 -11.11 8.30
C LEU A 394 4.62 -10.48 9.67
N GLU A 395 4.97 -9.20 9.74
CA GLU A 395 5.28 -8.55 11.02
C GLU A 395 4.03 -8.33 11.89
N VAL A 396 2.88 -8.00 11.30
CA VAL A 396 1.60 -7.89 12.04
C VAL A 396 1.22 -9.22 12.69
N LEU A 397 1.27 -10.31 11.91
CA LEU A 397 0.94 -11.64 12.41
C LEU A 397 1.96 -12.16 13.41
N LYS A 398 3.23 -11.83 13.21
CA LYS A 398 4.31 -12.13 14.14
C LYS A 398 4.12 -11.43 15.49
N GLU A 399 3.70 -10.16 15.50
CA GLU A 399 3.37 -9.45 16.73
C GLU A 399 2.16 -10.08 17.44
N HIS A 400 1.09 -10.38 16.69
CA HIS A 400 -0.11 -11.04 17.23
C HIS A 400 0.20 -12.42 17.83
N TRP A 401 0.94 -13.25 17.09
CA TRP A 401 1.41 -14.56 17.55
C TRP A 401 2.25 -14.45 18.83
N GLY A 402 3.13 -13.45 18.91
CA GLY A 402 3.93 -13.17 20.11
C GLY A 402 3.07 -12.87 21.34
N ARG A 403 2.04 -12.02 21.19
CA ARG A 403 1.08 -11.70 22.26
C ARG A 403 0.35 -12.95 22.75
N LEU A 404 -0.09 -13.82 21.83
CA LEU A 404 -0.77 -15.07 22.18
C LEU A 404 0.13 -16.05 22.94
N LYS A 405 1.37 -16.25 22.48
CA LYS A 405 2.32 -17.21 23.08
C LYS A 405 2.75 -16.80 24.47
N LEU A 406 3.04 -15.52 24.69
CA LEU A 406 3.58 -15.03 25.95
C LEU A 406 2.51 -14.58 26.95
N ARG A 407 1.23 -14.54 26.57
CA ARG A 407 0.08 -14.12 27.40
C ARG A 407 0.30 -12.78 28.14
N SER A 408 1.20 -11.94 27.66
CA SER A 408 1.56 -10.67 28.29
C SER A 408 0.71 -9.55 27.70
N GLN A 409 0.18 -8.69 28.56
CA GLN A 409 -0.43 -7.42 28.15
C GLN A 409 0.63 -6.35 27.86
N ASP A 410 1.86 -6.51 28.39
CA ASP A 410 2.92 -5.51 28.26
C ASP A 410 4.00 -5.98 27.29
N ILE A 411 3.93 -5.47 26.07
CA ILE A 411 4.70 -5.91 24.89
C ILE A 411 6.07 -5.20 24.82
N ASN A 412 6.28 -4.18 25.64
CA ASN A 412 7.30 -3.17 25.40
C ASN A 412 8.55 -3.28 26.29
N SER A 413 8.77 -4.40 26.97
CA SER A 413 9.99 -4.68 27.73
C SER A 413 11.05 -5.38 26.87
N LEU A 414 12.33 -5.01 27.00
CA LEU A 414 13.43 -5.72 26.32
C LEU A 414 13.54 -7.19 26.74
N SER A 415 13.17 -7.55 27.99
CA SER A 415 13.15 -8.95 28.41
C SER A 415 12.08 -9.75 27.67
N PHE A 416 10.91 -9.15 27.48
CA PHE A 416 9.82 -9.71 26.67
C PHE A 416 10.26 -9.88 25.22
N HIS A 417 10.91 -8.87 24.63
CA HIS A 417 11.40 -8.94 23.25
C HIS A 417 12.46 -10.05 23.05
N LYS A 418 13.35 -10.27 24.03
CA LYS A 418 14.33 -11.37 24.00
C LYS A 418 13.65 -12.75 24.02
N GLN A 419 12.73 -12.98 24.97
CA GLN A 419 11.97 -14.24 25.05
C GLN A 419 11.13 -14.48 23.80
N PHE A 420 10.50 -13.43 23.29
CA PHE A 420 9.77 -13.46 22.03
C PHE A 420 10.65 -13.87 20.84
N LEU A 421 11.85 -13.28 20.72
CA LEU A 421 12.78 -13.62 19.65
C LEU A 421 13.28 -15.06 19.75
N GLU A 422 13.51 -15.58 20.95
CA GLU A 422 13.89 -16.97 21.17
C GLU A 422 12.77 -17.92 20.71
N LEU A 423 11.53 -17.69 21.13
CA LEU A 423 10.38 -18.48 20.68
C LEU A 423 10.17 -18.38 19.17
N TYR A 424 10.31 -17.17 18.60
CA TYR A 424 10.17 -16.97 17.16
C TYR A 424 11.25 -17.76 16.39
N ARG A 425 12.48 -17.79 16.92
CA ARG A 425 13.58 -18.56 16.33
C ARG A 425 13.27 -20.05 16.31
N THR A 426 12.76 -20.61 17.41
CA THR A 426 12.51 -22.05 17.54
C THR A 426 11.25 -22.52 16.82
N ASP A 427 10.15 -21.77 16.95
CA ASP A 427 8.82 -22.23 16.52
C ASP A 427 8.52 -21.85 15.06
N ILE A 428 9.15 -20.78 14.56
CA ILE A 428 8.86 -20.18 13.26
C ILE A 428 10.09 -20.19 12.34
N LEU A 429 11.16 -19.50 12.72
CA LEU A 429 12.30 -19.26 11.82
C LEU A 429 13.03 -20.56 11.45
N TYR A 430 13.43 -21.37 12.43
CA TYR A 430 14.15 -22.63 12.17
C TYR A 430 13.32 -23.60 11.32
N PRO A 431 12.04 -23.92 11.67
CA PRO A 431 11.21 -24.77 10.83
C PRO A 431 11.00 -24.22 9.42
N SER A 432 10.93 -22.90 9.27
CA SER A 432 10.80 -22.25 7.96
C SER A 432 12.05 -22.43 7.11
N MET A 433 13.23 -22.16 7.68
CA MET A 433 14.49 -22.30 6.96
C MET A 433 14.78 -23.77 6.61
N LYS A 434 14.47 -24.70 7.53
CA LYS A 434 14.56 -26.14 7.29
C LYS A 434 13.63 -26.61 6.17
N ALA A 435 12.40 -26.08 6.11
CA ALA A 435 11.46 -26.40 5.03
C ALA A 435 11.97 -25.90 3.67
N ILE A 436 12.57 -24.71 3.62
CA ILE A 436 13.21 -24.20 2.40
C ILE A 436 14.41 -25.07 2.01
N ALA A 437 15.30 -25.37 2.95
CA ALA A 437 16.47 -26.23 2.71
C ALA A 437 16.06 -27.60 2.15
N ARG A 438 15.00 -28.19 2.70
CA ARG A 438 14.42 -29.45 2.19
C ARG A 438 13.91 -29.32 0.76
N ARG A 439 13.16 -28.26 0.45
CA ARG A 439 12.68 -28.01 -0.93
C ARG A 439 13.83 -27.81 -1.92
N MET A 440 14.94 -27.25 -1.47
CA MET A 440 16.15 -27.05 -2.28
C MET A 440 17.07 -28.28 -2.32
N GLY A 441 16.77 -29.36 -1.60
CA GLY A 441 17.63 -30.54 -1.50
C GLY A 441 18.94 -30.31 -0.73
N LYS A 442 19.00 -29.27 0.12
CA LYS A 442 20.19 -28.83 0.88
C LYS A 442 19.98 -28.93 2.41
N GLU A 443 19.15 -29.88 2.87
CA GLU A 443 18.82 -30.03 4.30
C GLU A 443 20.08 -30.34 5.13
N ASP A 444 20.95 -31.23 4.65
CA ASP A 444 22.18 -31.63 5.36
C ASP A 444 23.18 -30.47 5.49
N GLU A 445 23.41 -29.71 4.40
CA GLU A 445 24.26 -28.51 4.41
C GLU A 445 23.75 -27.46 5.40
N PHE A 446 22.43 -27.30 5.48
CA PHE A 446 21.79 -26.35 6.38
C PHE A 446 21.94 -26.75 7.86
N GLU A 447 21.75 -28.03 8.19
CA GLU A 447 21.94 -28.51 9.57
C GLU A 447 23.42 -28.43 10.01
N GLU A 448 24.36 -28.75 9.11
CA GLU A 448 25.80 -28.60 9.39
C GLU A 448 26.19 -27.13 9.65
N LEU A 449 25.61 -26.20 8.88
CA LEU A 449 25.79 -24.75 9.07
C LEU A 449 25.25 -24.28 10.42
N ILE A 450 24.13 -24.83 10.92
CA ILE A 450 23.59 -24.45 12.23
C ILE A 450 24.48 -24.96 13.36
N ILE A 451 24.94 -26.21 13.27
CA ILE A 451 25.82 -26.82 14.28
C ILE A 451 27.14 -26.04 14.39
N SER A 452 27.69 -25.61 13.25
CA SER A 452 28.98 -24.90 13.20
C SER A 452 28.88 -23.41 13.56
N SER A 453 27.81 -22.71 13.17
CA SER A 453 27.71 -21.24 13.31
C SER A 453 26.85 -20.75 14.48
N GLN A 454 26.09 -21.64 15.14
CA GLN A 454 25.10 -21.29 16.17
C GLN A 454 24.09 -20.20 15.74
N SER A 455 23.93 -19.99 14.43
CA SER A 455 23.07 -18.97 13.85
C SER A 455 22.16 -19.56 12.78
N ILE A 456 20.89 -19.17 12.79
CA ILE A 456 19.94 -19.61 11.76
C ILE A 456 20.09 -18.66 10.57
N LEU A 457 20.95 -19.03 9.63
CA LEU A 457 21.12 -18.33 8.36
C LEU A 457 20.21 -18.94 7.29
N PRO A 458 19.67 -18.14 6.35
CA PRO A 458 18.88 -18.70 5.27
C PRO A 458 19.73 -19.64 4.40
N PRO A 459 19.13 -20.70 3.82
CA PRO A 459 19.83 -21.59 2.89
C PRO A 459 20.41 -20.81 1.71
N ARG A 460 21.60 -21.23 1.23
CA ARG A 460 22.28 -20.53 0.13
C ARG A 460 21.46 -20.62 -1.16
N GLY A 461 21.05 -19.46 -1.67
CA GLY A 461 20.24 -19.31 -2.89
C GLY A 461 18.75 -19.09 -2.65
N SER A 462 18.29 -19.04 -1.40
CA SER A 462 16.90 -18.69 -1.09
C SER A 462 16.64 -17.19 -1.30
N SER A 463 15.54 -16.86 -1.97
CA SER A 463 15.12 -15.45 -2.14
C SER A 463 14.48 -14.91 -0.88
N GLU A 464 14.60 -13.60 -0.64
CA GLU A 464 13.96 -12.94 0.51
C GLU A 464 12.42 -13.08 0.48
N ILE A 465 11.82 -13.10 -0.72
CA ILE A 465 10.39 -13.36 -0.91
C ILE A 465 10.02 -14.76 -0.39
N GLU A 466 10.78 -15.79 -0.76
CA GLU A 466 10.53 -17.17 -0.33
C GLU A 466 10.71 -17.32 1.19
N ILE A 467 11.76 -16.70 1.74
CA ILE A 467 12.06 -16.68 3.17
C ILE A 467 10.90 -16.10 3.97
N LYS A 468 10.36 -14.94 3.56
CA LYS A 468 9.23 -14.30 4.25
C LYS A 468 7.92 -15.06 4.04
N THR A 469 7.68 -15.58 2.85
CA THR A 469 6.49 -16.39 2.52
C THR A 469 6.42 -17.63 3.42
N GLN A 470 7.53 -18.35 3.57
CA GLN A 470 7.57 -19.55 4.40
C GLN A 470 7.36 -19.24 5.88
N GLN A 471 7.95 -18.14 6.39
CA GLN A 471 7.73 -17.70 7.76
C GLN A 471 6.26 -17.32 8.01
N LEU A 472 5.64 -16.62 7.06
CA LEU A 472 4.23 -16.25 7.14
C LEU A 472 3.33 -17.49 7.18
N GLN A 473 3.58 -18.46 6.30
CA GLN A 473 2.85 -19.73 6.31
C GLN A 473 2.97 -20.44 7.67
N LYS A 474 4.18 -20.51 8.24
CA LYS A 474 4.42 -21.15 9.53
C LYS A 474 3.72 -20.44 10.69
N LEU A 475 3.62 -19.11 10.63
CA LEU A 475 2.84 -18.32 11.60
C LEU A 475 1.35 -18.62 11.50
N LEU A 476 0.79 -18.63 10.28
CA LEU A 476 -0.61 -18.94 10.05
C LEU A 476 -0.99 -20.34 10.57
N GLU A 477 -0.16 -21.35 10.30
CA GLU A 477 -0.33 -22.71 10.86
C GLU A 477 -0.36 -22.70 12.39
N ASN A 478 0.56 -21.95 13.02
CA ASN A 478 0.62 -21.86 14.48
C ASN A 478 -0.61 -21.16 15.07
N LEU A 479 -1.08 -20.09 14.43
CA LEU A 479 -2.27 -19.37 14.84
C LEU A 479 -3.53 -20.22 14.69
N GLU A 480 -3.65 -20.97 13.60
CA GLU A 480 -4.74 -21.91 13.38
C GLU A 480 -4.77 -23.00 14.47
N ILE A 481 -3.62 -23.59 14.80
CA ILE A 481 -3.49 -24.56 15.90
C ILE A 481 -3.97 -23.94 17.22
N HIS A 482 -3.58 -22.69 17.51
CA HIS A 482 -4.03 -21.99 18.72
C HIS A 482 -5.56 -21.78 18.72
N MET A 483 -6.14 -21.36 17.60
CA MET A 483 -7.60 -21.21 17.46
C MET A 483 -8.34 -22.53 17.69
N ILE A 484 -7.84 -23.63 17.11
CA ILE A 484 -8.40 -24.97 17.31
C ILE A 484 -8.33 -25.36 18.80
N GLN A 485 -7.20 -25.14 19.46
CA GLN A 485 -7.04 -25.43 20.88
C GLN A 485 -7.99 -24.61 21.76
N GLU A 486 -8.25 -23.35 21.40
CA GLU A 486 -9.19 -22.49 22.14
C GLU A 486 -10.64 -22.95 21.97
N VAL A 487 -11.03 -23.35 20.75
CA VAL A 487 -12.35 -23.96 20.49
C VAL A 487 -12.49 -25.26 21.29
N LEU A 488 -11.49 -26.14 21.26
CA LEU A 488 -11.49 -27.39 22.03
C LEU A 488 -11.61 -27.12 23.53
N ARG A 489 -10.90 -26.11 24.06
CA ARG A 489 -10.99 -25.71 25.46
C ARG A 489 -12.39 -25.23 25.83
N LYS A 490 -13.03 -24.43 24.97
CA LYS A 490 -14.42 -23.96 25.17
C LYS A 490 -15.41 -25.13 25.12
N VAL A 491 -15.32 -26.00 24.12
CA VAL A 491 -16.17 -27.21 24.01
C VAL A 491 -16.01 -28.11 25.24
N ASN A 492 -14.78 -28.31 25.72
CA ASN A 492 -14.54 -29.10 26.92
C ASN A 492 -15.13 -28.46 28.19
N ARG A 493 -15.14 -27.13 28.30
CA ARG A 493 -15.82 -26.41 29.39
C ARG A 493 -17.32 -26.61 29.34
N GLU A 494 -17.93 -26.43 28.17
CA GLU A 494 -19.38 -26.66 27.99
C GLU A 494 -19.75 -28.12 28.26
N ARG A 495 -18.97 -29.08 27.75
CA ARG A 495 -19.16 -30.50 28.04
C ARG A 495 -19.06 -30.78 29.55
N ALA A 496 -18.09 -30.19 30.24
CA ALA A 496 -17.94 -30.36 31.69
C ALA A 496 -19.14 -29.78 32.45
N LEU A 497 -19.66 -28.62 32.04
CA LEU A 497 -20.88 -28.00 32.60
C LEU A 497 -22.11 -28.90 32.39
N VAL A 498 -22.29 -29.45 31.20
CA VAL A 498 -23.39 -30.37 30.89
C VAL A 498 -23.30 -31.64 31.74
N VAL A 499 -22.10 -32.22 31.86
CA VAL A 499 -21.89 -33.41 32.70
C VAL A 499 -22.15 -33.10 34.18
N SER A 500 -21.69 -31.95 34.68
CA SER A 500 -21.88 -31.59 36.09
C SER A 500 -23.34 -31.29 36.43
N GLU A 501 -24.11 -30.70 35.51
CA GLU A 501 -25.56 -30.53 35.68
C GLU A 501 -26.30 -31.87 35.64
N LYS A 502 -25.94 -32.76 34.70
CA LYS A 502 -26.53 -34.10 34.63
C LYS A 502 -26.29 -34.92 35.89
N SER A 503 -25.16 -34.72 36.57
CA SER A 503 -24.82 -35.45 37.80
C SER A 503 -25.39 -34.84 39.08
N LYS A 504 -26.17 -33.74 39.02
CA LYS A 504 -26.84 -33.20 40.21
C LYS A 504 -28.00 -34.12 40.62
N GLU A 505 -27.96 -34.66 41.84
CA GLU A 505 -29.02 -35.52 42.39
C GLU A 505 -30.33 -34.78 42.70
N ARG A 506 -30.30 -33.44 42.82
CA ARG A 506 -31.49 -32.63 43.09
C ARG A 506 -32.23 -32.32 41.79
N HIS A 507 -33.54 -32.60 41.74
CA HIS A 507 -34.47 -32.24 40.66
C HIS A 507 -34.73 -30.72 40.53
N THR A 508 -33.69 -29.91 40.61
CA THR A 508 -33.74 -28.47 40.30
C THR A 508 -33.54 -28.28 38.79
N LEU A 509 -34.26 -27.32 38.20
CA LEU A 509 -34.08 -26.94 36.80
C LEU A 509 -32.59 -26.60 36.54
N PRO A 510 -32.02 -26.97 35.38
CA PRO A 510 -30.58 -26.88 35.13
C PRO A 510 -30.14 -25.45 34.79
N THR A 511 -30.46 -24.50 35.66
CA THR A 511 -30.36 -23.05 35.42
C THR A 511 -28.95 -22.59 35.04
N ASP A 512 -27.89 -23.32 35.38
CA ASP A 512 -26.52 -22.92 35.01
C ASP A 512 -26.24 -23.10 33.51
N LEU A 513 -26.96 -23.99 32.80
CA LEU A 513 -26.93 -24.07 31.32
C LEU A 513 -27.66 -22.90 30.65
N TRP A 514 -28.59 -22.28 31.37
CA TRP A 514 -29.41 -21.15 30.89
C TRP A 514 -28.88 -19.79 31.33
N LYS A 515 -27.93 -19.78 32.29
CA LYS A 515 -27.18 -18.58 32.64
C LYS A 515 -26.21 -18.27 31.51
N HIS A 516 -26.69 -17.54 30.51
CA HIS A 516 -25.79 -16.76 29.67
C HIS A 516 -24.96 -15.88 30.61
N GLN A 517 -23.65 -16.13 30.72
CA GLN A 517 -22.75 -15.04 31.07
C GLN A 517 -23.11 -13.90 30.13
N VAL A 518 -23.40 -12.73 30.70
CA VAL A 518 -23.83 -11.52 29.99
C VAL A 518 -22.91 -11.31 28.78
N MET A 519 -23.33 -11.84 27.63
CA MET A 519 -22.62 -11.70 26.37
C MET A 519 -22.95 -10.30 25.88
N LYS A 520 -22.08 -9.34 26.23
CA LYS A 520 -21.69 -8.37 25.21
C LYS A 520 -20.92 -9.15 24.16
N GLU A 521 -21.65 -9.69 23.19
CA GLU A 521 -21.26 -9.87 21.79
C GLU A 521 -22.20 -10.89 21.15
N ASN A 522 -22.91 -10.43 20.12
CA ASN A 522 -23.55 -11.32 19.17
C ASN A 522 -22.45 -12.16 18.53
N PHE A 523 -22.40 -13.43 18.90
CA PHE A 523 -21.45 -14.40 18.38
C PHE A 523 -21.76 -14.70 16.91
N SER A 524 -20.93 -14.20 15.99
CA SER A 524 -20.70 -14.83 14.69
C SER A 524 -19.28 -15.37 14.69
N VAL A 525 -19.11 -16.67 14.93
CA VAL A 525 -17.83 -17.32 14.63
C VAL A 525 -17.68 -17.37 13.12
N ILE A 526 -16.61 -16.76 12.61
CA ILE A 526 -16.09 -17.09 11.28
C ILE A 526 -15.74 -18.58 11.34
N ARG A 527 -16.60 -19.42 10.74
CA ARG A 527 -16.46 -20.87 10.75
C ARG A 527 -15.14 -21.23 10.06
N PRO A 528 -14.25 -22.00 10.71
CA PRO A 528 -13.05 -22.50 10.03
C PRO A 528 -13.44 -23.26 8.77
N GLN A 529 -12.68 -23.08 7.68
CA GLN A 529 -12.98 -23.72 6.39
C GLN A 529 -13.06 -25.26 6.47
N ILE A 530 -12.39 -25.88 7.44
CA ILE A 530 -12.47 -27.32 7.66
C ILE A 530 -13.87 -27.76 8.12
N VAL A 531 -14.58 -26.92 8.86
CA VAL A 531 -15.96 -27.14 9.30
C VAL A 531 -16.91 -27.00 8.12
N GLU A 532 -16.67 -26.05 7.21
CA GLU A 532 -17.45 -25.96 5.96
C GLU A 532 -17.22 -27.16 5.06
N LYS A 533 -15.96 -27.57 4.84
CA LYS A 533 -15.65 -28.77 4.06
C LYS A 533 -16.23 -30.04 4.69
N PHE A 534 -16.24 -30.12 6.02
CA PHE A 534 -16.86 -31.23 6.74
C PHE A 534 -18.38 -31.22 6.58
N ILE A 535 -19.05 -30.07 6.78
CA ILE A 535 -20.50 -29.93 6.59
C ILE A 535 -20.89 -30.21 5.14
N GLN A 536 -20.11 -29.73 4.18
CA GLN A 536 -20.34 -29.96 2.76
C GLN A 536 -20.26 -31.45 2.44
N ARG A 537 -19.23 -32.17 2.92
CA ARG A 537 -19.16 -33.63 2.81
C ARG A 537 -20.27 -34.37 3.55
N LEU A 538 -20.71 -33.84 4.69
CA LEU A 538 -21.80 -34.42 5.48
C LEU A 538 -23.14 -34.27 4.74
N LEU A 539 -23.34 -33.14 4.06
CA LEU A 539 -24.56 -32.81 3.32
C LEU A 539 -24.57 -33.38 1.90
N GLU A 540 -23.42 -33.67 1.30
CA GLU A 540 -23.30 -34.32 -0.01
C GLU A 540 -24.01 -35.69 -0.06
N ASN A 541 -24.10 -36.39 1.08
CA ASN A 541 -24.74 -37.69 1.20
C ASN A 541 -26.14 -37.64 1.86
N TYR A 542 -26.66 -36.45 2.16
CA TYR A 542 -27.95 -36.31 2.83
C TYR A 542 -29.11 -36.44 1.83
N GLN A 543 -29.88 -37.53 1.92
CA GLN A 543 -31.21 -37.63 1.31
C GLN A 543 -32.28 -37.40 2.38
N ASP A 544 -33.26 -36.55 2.05
CA ASP A 544 -34.29 -36.02 2.96
C ASP A 544 -35.36 -37.06 3.31
N GLY A 545 -34.93 -38.14 3.95
CA GLY A 545 -35.76 -39.30 4.27
C GLY A 545 -35.42 -39.87 5.63
N GLY A 546 -35.62 -39.10 6.70
CA GLY A 546 -35.96 -39.58 8.05
C GLY A 546 -35.17 -40.73 8.68
N VAL A 547 -33.96 -41.07 8.24
CA VAL A 547 -33.15 -42.16 8.80
C VAL A 547 -31.90 -41.58 9.46
N GLU A 548 -31.62 -42.05 10.66
CA GLU A 548 -30.44 -41.71 11.46
C GLU A 548 -29.15 -41.82 10.64
N VAL A 549 -28.30 -40.79 10.74
CA VAL A 549 -26.99 -40.74 10.11
C VAL A 549 -26.03 -41.64 10.90
N CYS A 550 -25.77 -42.84 10.40
CA CYS A 550 -24.67 -43.68 10.88
C CYS A 550 -23.37 -43.29 10.19
N ILE A 551 -22.37 -42.90 10.97
CA ILE A 551 -21.00 -42.66 10.51
C ILE A 551 -20.24 -43.97 10.68
N GLU A 552 -19.91 -44.65 9.58
CA GLU A 552 -18.89 -45.71 9.59
C GLU A 552 -17.50 -45.05 9.62
N ASN A 553 -16.63 -45.57 10.50
CA ASN A 553 -15.29 -45.03 10.79
C ASN A 553 -14.33 -45.03 9.60
#